data_AF-A0A926ZFC1-F1
#
_entry.id   AF-A0A926ZFC1-F1
#
_cell.length_a   1.000
_cell.length_b   1.000
_cell.length_c   1.000
_cell.angle_alpha   90.00
_cell.angle_beta   90.00
_cell.angle_gamma   90.00
#
_symmetry.space_group_name_H-M   'P 1'
#
loop_
_entity.id
_entity.type
_entity.pdbx_description
1 polymer ?
#
loop_
_entity_poly.entity_id
_entity_poly.type
_entity_poly.pdbx_seq_one_letter_code
_entity_poly.pdbx_strand_id
1 'polypeptide(L)' 'MTHQPRIPDPETRARSVARMRETIKQWDVSIANLDELNTMLEAENNRSFEEARQRGNARRKAAQIQE' A
#
# COMPACT_ATOMS: atom_id res chain seq x y z
N MET A 1 41.25 -12.59 -21.42
CA MET A 1 40.14 -13.54 -21.19
C MET A 1 38.85 -12.80 -21.49
N THR A 2 38.08 -13.22 -22.48
CA THR A 2 36.86 -12.52 -22.88
C THR A 2 35.72 -12.86 -21.93
N HIS A 3 35.29 -11.87 -21.13
CA HIS A 3 34.12 -11.96 -20.25
C HIS A 3 32.82 -11.81 -21.04
N GLN A 4 32.69 -12.50 -22.16
CA GLN A 4 31.47 -12.42 -22.96
C GLN A 4 30.34 -13.15 -22.22
N PRO A 5 29.23 -12.49 -21.85
CA PRO A 5 28.11 -13.17 -21.22
C PRO A 5 27.59 -14.25 -22.17
N ARG A 6 27.69 -15.51 -21.73
CA ARG A 6 27.25 -16.66 -22.51
C ARG A 6 25.72 -16.72 -22.42
N ILE A 7 25.06 -16.81 -23.57
CA ILE A 7 23.61 -17.00 -23.61
C ILE A 7 23.27 -18.32 -22.89
N PRO A 8 22.38 -18.30 -21.88
CA PRO A 8 21.99 -19.52 -21.18
C PRO A 8 21.27 -20.48 -22.12
N ASP A 9 21.45 -21.77 -21.88
CA ASP A 9 20.70 -22.82 -22.56
C ASP A 9 19.18 -22.67 -22.30
N PRO A 10 18.33 -23.28 -23.15
CA PRO A 10 16.88 -23.14 -23.05
C PRO A 10 16.31 -23.52 -21.68
N GLU A 11 16.86 -24.54 -21.02
CA GLU A 11 16.37 -25.03 -19.73
C GLU A 11 16.71 -24.03 -18.62
N THR A 12 17.95 -23.55 -18.59
CA THR A 12 18.39 -22.52 -17.64
C THR A 12 17.58 -21.23 -17.82
N ARG A 13 17.29 -20.84 -19.06
CA ARG A 13 16.42 -19.70 -19.35
C ARG A 13 15.00 -19.92 -18.83
N ALA A 14 14.41 -21.08 -19.08
CA ALA A 14 13.06 -21.42 -18.62
C ALA A 14 12.96 -21.37 -17.09
N ARG A 15 13.93 -21.95 -16.37
CA ARG A 15 13.98 -21.88 -14.89
C ARG A 15 14.13 -20.46 -14.37
N SER A 16 14.92 -19.62 -15.05
CA SER A 16 15.09 -18.21 -14.68
C SER A 16 13.79 -17.42 -14.82
N VAL A 17 13.12 -17.57 -15.98
CA VAL A 17 11.83 -16.92 -16.24
C VAL A 17 10.75 -17.42 -15.27
N ALA A 18 10.72 -18.72 -14.96
CA ALA A 18 9.78 -19.27 -13.99
C ALA A 18 9.95 -18.65 -12.60
N ARG A 19 11.18 -18.53 -12.10
CA ARG A 19 11.48 -17.88 -10.82
C ARG A 19 11.06 -16.41 -10.81
N MET A 20 11.38 -15.67 -11.86
CA MET A 20 10.99 -14.27 -11.99
C MET A 20 9.47 -14.09 -12.00
N ARG A 21 8.74 -14.96 -12.71
CA ARG A 21 7.27 -14.94 -12.72
C ARG A 21 6.69 -15.20 -11.33
N GLU A 22 7.29 -16.13 -10.58
CA GLU A 22 6.86 -16.40 -9.21
C GLU A 22 7.09 -15.20 -8.30
N THR A 23 8.25 -14.53 -8.41
CA THR A 23 8.50 -13.28 -7.68
C THR A 23 7.49 -12.21 -8.05
N ILE A 24 7.18 -12.03 -9.34
CA ILE A 24 6.16 -11.04 -9.76
C ILE A 24 4.81 -11.32 -9.11
N LYS A 25 4.34 -12.57 -9.09
CA LYS A 25 3.08 -12.92 -8.43
C LYS A 25 3.07 -12.59 -6.93
N GLN A 26 4.18 -12.82 -6.24
CA GLN A 26 4.30 -12.46 -4.81
C GLN A 26 4.23 -10.95 -4.60
N TRP A 27 4.80 -10.18 -5.53
CA TRP A 27 4.72 -8.72 -5.52
C TRP A 27 3.30 -8.24 -5.80
N ASP A 28 2.60 -8.84 -6.77
CA ASP A 28 1.21 -8.49 -7.09
C ASP A 28 0.29 -8.67 -5.87
N VAL A 29 0.43 -9.80 -5.15
CA VAL A 29 -0.29 -10.04 -3.89
C VAL A 29 0.07 -9.00 -2.82
N SER A 30 1.35 -8.67 -2.69
CA SER A 30 1.81 -7.69 -1.69
C SER A 30 1.29 -6.29 -1.98
N ILE A 31 1.26 -5.89 -3.26
CA ILE A 31 0.70 -4.61 -3.71
C ILE A 31 -0.79 -4.55 -3.37
N ALA A 32 -1.55 -5.60 -3.70
CA ALA A 32 -2.99 -5.64 -3.38
C ALA A 32 -3.26 -5.49 -1.88
N ASN A 33 -2.47 -6.16 -1.03
CA ASN A 33 -2.59 -6.04 0.43
C ASN A 33 -2.26 -4.62 0.92
N LEU A 34 -1.27 -3.95 0.31
CA LEU A 34 -0.92 -2.58 0.65
C LEU A 34 -2.00 -1.59 0.21
N ASP A 35 -2.64 -1.80 -0.94
CA ASP A 35 -3.75 -0.97 -1.40
C ASP A 35 -4.98 -1.08 -0.48
N GLU A 36 -5.28 -2.29 0.00
CA GLU A 36 -6.32 -2.50 1.01
C GLU A 36 -5.98 -1.77 2.32
N LEU A 37 -4.75 -1.92 2.81
CA LEU A 37 -4.29 -1.23 4.02
C LEU A 37 -4.36 0.29 3.88
N ASN A 38 -3.93 0.84 2.74
CA ASN A 38 -4.01 2.27 2.46
C ASN A 38 -5.47 2.76 2.50
N THR A 39 -6.38 2.01 1.87
CA THR A 39 -7.82 2.34 1.88
C THR A 39 -8.38 2.37 3.31
N MET A 40 -7.99 1.40 4.14
CA MET A 40 -8.40 1.38 5.55
C MET A 40 -7.85 2.57 6.34
N LEU A 41 -6.58 2.92 6.13
CA LEU A 41 -5.93 4.05 6.81
C LEU A 41 -6.53 5.39 6.39
N GLU A 42 -6.87 5.57 5.12
CA GLU A 42 -7.55 6.78 4.64
C GLU A 42 -8.92 6.94 5.30
N ALA A 43 -9.69 5.85 5.40
CA ALA A 43 -10.98 5.86 6.08
C ALA A 43 -10.85 6.21 7.58
N GLU A 44 -9.87 5.62 8.27
CA GLU A 44 -9.56 5.91 9.67
C GLU A 44 -9.18 7.39 9.88
N ASN A 45 -8.30 7.91 9.02
CA ASN A 45 -7.82 9.28 9.11
C ASN A 45 -8.97 10.29 8.89
N ASN A 46 -9.84 10.02 7.91
CA ASN A 46 -11.02 10.84 7.67
C ASN A 46 -11.98 10.84 8.86
N ARG A 47 -12.24 9.66 9.46
CA ARG A 47 -13.05 9.56 10.70
C ARG A 47 -12.47 10.41 11.83
N SER A 48 -11.16 10.29 12.09
CA SER A 48 -10.48 11.05 13.13
C SER A 48 -10.59 12.57 12.92
N PHE A 49 -10.45 13.02 11.67
CA PHE A 49 -10.62 14.42 11.31
C PHE A 49 -12.05 14.93 11.56
N GLU A 50 -13.06 14.15 11.16
CA GLU A 50 -14.46 14.48 11.41
C GLU A 50 -14.78 14.55 12.89
N GLU A 51 -14.30 13.60 13.70
CA GLU A 51 -14.48 13.61 15.15
C GLU A 51 -13.83 14.83 15.81
N ALA A 52 -12.64 15.22 15.37
CA ALA A 52 -11.98 16.43 15.86
C ALA A 52 -12.81 17.69 15.53
N ARG A 53 -13.35 17.77 14.30
CA ARG A 53 -14.22 18.86 13.86
C ARG A 53 -15.51 18.91 14.66
N GLN A 54 -16.16 17.77 14.88
CA GLN A 54 -17.38 17.68 15.68
C GLN A 54 -17.14 18.13 17.13
N ARG A 55 -16.04 17.68 17.74
CA ARG A 55 -15.62 18.13 19.08
C ARG A 55 -15.41 19.65 19.15
N GLY A 56 -14.75 20.23 18.14
CA GLY A 56 -14.58 21.68 18.04
C GLY A 56 -15.91 22.43 17.95
N ASN A 57 -16.83 21.95 17.11
CA ASN A 57 -18.16 22.55 16.96
C ASN A 57 -19.01 22.43 18.23
N ALA A 58 -18.97 21.29 18.92
CA ALA A 58 -19.67 21.08 20.18
C ALA A 58 -19.19 22.06 21.26
N ARG A 59 -17.87 22.29 21.36
CA ARG A 59 -17.30 23.29 22.29
C ARG A 59 -17.79 24.71 21.99
N ARG A 60 -17.83 25.12 20.71
CA ARG A 60 -18.33 26.45 20.31
C ARG A 60 -19.81 26.63 20.67
N LYS A 61 -20.64 25.62 20.41
CA LYS A 61 -22.06 25.64 20.77
C LYS A 61 -22.26 25.71 22.29
N ALA A 62 -21.48 24.95 23.07
CA ALA A 62 -21.54 24.99 24.52
C ALA A 62 -21.17 26.39 25.09
N ALA A 63 -20.18 27.05 24.49
CA ALA A 63 -19.80 28.42 24.86
C ALA A 63 -20.91 29.44 24.57
N GLN A 64 -21.62 29.31 23.44
CA GLN A 64 -22.75 30.18 23.08
C GLN A 64 -24.00 30.01 23.95
N ILE A 65 -24.16 28.86 24.62
CA ILE A 65 -25.30 28.60 25.51
C ILE A 65 -25.05 29.15 26.93
N GLN A 66 -23.79 29.43 27.27
CA GLN A 66 -23.39 29.96 28.58
C GLN A 66 -23.33 31.50 28.64
N GLU A 67 -23.45 32.18 27.50
CA GLU A 67 -23.72 33.63 27.37
C GLU A 67 -25.21 33.92 27.36
#